data_AF-A0A5C6A271-F1
#
_entry.id   AF-A0A5C6A271-F1
#
_cell.length_a   1.000
_cell.length_b   1.000
_cell.length_c   1.000
_cell.angle_alpha   90.00
_cell.angle_beta   90.00
_cell.angle_gamma   90.00
#
_symmetry.space_group_name_H-M   'P 1'
#
loop_
_entity.id
_entity.type
_entity.pdbx_description
1 polymer ?
#
loop_
_entity_poly.entity_id
_entity_poly.type
_entity_poly.pdbx_seq_one_letter_code
_entity_poly.pdbx_strand_id
1 'polypeptide(L)'
;MSASEFTKRQRQLRNLVVMALADGSIGEREVNLVAERCHELGLGESDLQKAMEFGLGDDAALELPVNVDERNELMQDLIRMMAADGHLDESEKRLFALAAVKMNISTAELEQLIDATLS
;
A
#
# COMPACT_ATOMS: atom_id res chain seq x y z
N MET A 1 0.78 28.22 -8.33
CA MET A 1 0.44 26.78 -8.39
C MET A 1 0.62 26.25 -6.98
N SER A 2 -0.47 26.03 -6.25
CA SER A 2 -0.38 25.48 -4.89
C SER A 2 0.12 24.05 -5.01
N ALA A 3 1.28 23.74 -4.44
CA ALA A 3 1.65 22.37 -4.15
C ALA A 3 0.49 21.77 -3.37
N SER A 4 -0.32 20.93 -4.00
CA SER A 4 -1.43 20.28 -3.34
C SER A 4 -0.82 19.35 -2.30
N GLU A 5 -0.80 19.79 -1.04
CA GLU A 5 -0.51 18.90 0.07
C GLU A 5 -1.55 17.79 0.02
N PHE A 6 -1.13 16.62 -0.46
CA PHE A 6 -1.98 15.44 -0.45
C PHE A 6 -2.42 15.18 0.98
N THR A 7 -3.71 14.92 1.16
CA THR A 7 -4.22 14.52 2.47
C THR A 7 -3.55 13.21 2.90
N LYS A 8 -3.50 12.93 4.22
CA LYS A 8 -2.95 11.67 4.75
C LYS A 8 -3.50 10.44 4.00
N ARG A 9 -4.81 10.46 3.71
CA ARG A 9 -5.51 9.37 3.02
C ARG A 9 -5.09 9.23 1.55
N GLN A 10 -4.89 10.33 0.84
CA GLN A 10 -4.40 10.30 -0.54
C GLN A 10 -2.97 9.76 -0.63
N ARG A 11 -2.11 10.08 0.34
CA ARG A 11 -0.75 9.50 0.42
C ARG A 11 -0.78 8.00 0.68
N GLN A 12 -1.65 7.56 1.57
CA GLN A 12 -1.87 6.14 1.84
C GLN A 12 -2.31 5.39 0.58
N LEU A 13 -3.27 5.94 -0.17
CA LEU A 13 -3.71 5.36 -1.44
C LEU A 13 -2.59 5.31 -2.50
N ARG A 14 -1.80 6.38 -2.63
CA ARG A 14 -0.64 6.41 -3.54
C ARG A 14 0.39 5.35 -3.19
N ASN A 15 0.68 5.16 -1.90
CA ASN A 15 1.62 4.14 -1.45
C ASN A 15 1.12 2.73 -1.78
N LEU A 16 -0.18 2.45 -1.59
CA LEU A 16 -0.77 1.16 -1.96
C LEU A 16 -0.61 0.88 -3.46
N VAL A 17 -0.87 1.88 -4.30
CA VAL A 17 -0.71 1.74 -5.76
C VAL A 17 0.75 1.54 -6.17
N VAL A 18 1.69 2.32 -5.63
CA VAL A 18 3.12 2.16 -5.92
C VAL A 18 3.60 0.77 -5.54
N MET A 19 3.10 0.23 -4.42
CA MET A 19 3.40 -1.15 -4.02
C MET A 19 2.80 -2.17 -4.99
N ALA A 20 1.51 -2.03 -5.33
CA ALA A 20 0.81 -2.92 -6.26
C ALA A 20 1.39 -2.92 -7.68
N LEU A 21 2.16 -1.90 -8.06
CA LEU A 21 2.84 -1.79 -9.35
C LEU A 21 4.33 -2.15 -9.31
N ALA A 22 4.89 -2.47 -8.13
CA ALA A 22 6.34 -2.67 -7.98
C ALA A 22 6.89 -3.94 -8.66
N ASP A 23 6.01 -4.88 -9.02
CA ASP A 23 6.34 -6.07 -9.82
C ASP A 23 6.24 -5.82 -11.34
N GLY A 24 5.80 -4.63 -11.75
CA GLY A 24 5.67 -4.21 -13.13
C GLY A 24 4.29 -4.45 -13.75
N SER A 25 3.34 -5.05 -13.03
CA SER A 25 1.97 -5.21 -13.53
C SER A 25 0.95 -5.34 -12.40
N ILE A 26 -0.06 -4.46 -12.40
CA ILE A 26 -1.21 -4.61 -11.50
C ILE A 26 -2.26 -5.55 -12.12
N GLY A 27 -2.62 -6.62 -11.41
CA GLY A 27 -3.67 -7.53 -11.80
C GLY A 27 -5.07 -7.01 -11.44
N GLU A 28 -6.10 -7.68 -11.95
CA GLU A 28 -7.51 -7.36 -11.65
C GLU A 28 -7.80 -7.44 -10.13
N ARG A 29 -7.09 -8.32 -9.44
CA ARG A 29 -7.17 -8.50 -8.00
C ARG A 29 -6.68 -7.26 -7.24
N GLU A 30 -5.46 -6.80 -7.52
CA GLU A 30 -4.91 -5.62 -6.86
C GLU A 30 -5.73 -4.36 -7.20
N VAL A 31 -6.24 -4.24 -8.43
CA VAL A 31 -7.14 -3.13 -8.81
C VAL A 31 -8.40 -3.08 -7.94
N ASN A 32 -9.08 -4.22 -7.77
CA ASN A 32 -10.30 -4.29 -6.95
C ASN A 32 -10.04 -3.91 -5.49
N LEU A 33 -8.90 -4.34 -4.96
CA LEU A 33 -8.46 -4.03 -3.59
C LEU A 33 -8.15 -2.55 -3.38
N VAL A 34 -7.40 -1.94 -4.30
CA VAL A 34 -7.10 -0.50 -4.22
C VAL A 34 -8.39 0.31 -4.35
N ALA A 35 -9.34 -0.12 -5.17
CA ALA A 35 -10.65 0.50 -5.30
C ALA A 35 -11.50 0.38 -4.01
N GLU A 36 -11.52 -0.79 -3.38
CA GLU A 36 -12.18 -1.00 -2.09
C GLU A 36 -11.56 -0.11 -1.00
N ARG A 37 -10.22 -0.06 -0.91
CA ARG A 37 -9.54 0.80 0.06
C ARG A 37 -9.75 2.28 -0.21
N CYS A 38 -9.83 2.71 -1.46
CA CYS A 38 -10.20 4.06 -1.83
C CYS A 38 -11.57 4.43 -1.23
N HIS A 39 -12.55 3.51 -1.33
CA HIS A 39 -13.88 3.70 -0.78
C HIS A 39 -13.87 3.79 0.76
N GLU A 40 -13.14 2.91 1.44
CA GLU A 40 -13.02 2.90 2.91
C GLU A 40 -12.32 4.14 3.47
N LEU A 41 -11.37 4.71 2.71
CA LEU A 41 -10.72 5.99 3.04
C LEU A 41 -11.65 7.21 2.79
N GLY A 42 -12.84 7.00 2.22
CA GLY A 42 -13.76 8.05 1.83
C GLY A 42 -13.24 8.90 0.67
N LEU A 43 -12.41 8.30 -0.19
CA LEU A 43 -11.85 8.93 -1.38
C LEU A 43 -12.68 8.57 -2.61
N GLY A 44 -12.68 9.48 -3.60
CA GLY A 44 -13.43 9.29 -4.83
C GLY A 44 -12.61 8.64 -5.93
N GLU A 45 -13.30 8.25 -7.01
CA GLU A 45 -12.68 7.68 -8.22
C GLU A 45 -11.58 8.60 -8.81
N SER A 46 -11.73 9.92 -8.67
CA SER A 46 -10.71 10.87 -9.10
C SER A 46 -9.40 10.80 -8.31
N ASP A 47 -9.46 10.40 -7.04
CA ASP A 47 -8.26 10.21 -6.21
C ASP A 47 -7.58 8.88 -6.53
N LEU A 48 -8.39 7.83 -6.77
CA LEU A 48 -7.89 6.54 -7.25
C LEU A 48 -7.16 6.69 -8.57
N GLN A 49 -7.75 7.39 -9.55
CA GLN A 49 -7.13 7.61 -10.85
C GLN A 49 -5.78 8.34 -10.72
N LYS A 50 -5.71 9.39 -9.89
CA LYS A 50 -4.45 10.10 -9.64
C LYS A 50 -3.40 9.24 -8.94
N ALA A 51 -3.84 8.33 -8.06
CA ALA A 51 -2.93 7.39 -7.42
C ALA A 51 -2.36 6.39 -8.44
N MET A 52 -3.21 5.84 -9.33
CA MET A 52 -2.84 4.98 -10.46
C MET A 52 -1.86 5.66 -11.41
N GLU A 53 -2.16 6.89 -11.84
CA GLU A 53 -1.27 7.69 -12.69
C GLU A 53 0.09 7.95 -12.01
N PHE A 54 0.10 8.18 -10.70
CA PHE A 54 1.34 8.36 -9.95
C PHE A 54 2.18 7.09 -9.87
N GLY A 55 1.58 5.94 -9.58
CA GLY A 55 2.31 4.68 -9.46
C GLY A 55 2.85 4.15 -10.79
N LEU A 56 2.22 4.52 -11.92
CA LEU A 56 2.70 4.21 -13.26
C LEU A 56 3.79 5.17 -13.76
N GLY A 57 4.00 6.30 -13.08
CA GLY A 57 5.01 7.29 -13.46
C GLY A 57 6.42 6.92 -13.02
N ASP A 58 7.43 7.42 -13.72
CA ASP A 58 8.84 7.19 -13.39
C ASP A 58 9.27 7.76 -12.02
N ASP A 59 8.49 8.72 -11.49
CA ASP A 59 8.70 9.34 -10.16
C ASP A 59 7.95 8.60 -9.03
N ALA A 60 7.40 7.41 -9.30
CA ALA A 60 6.70 6.58 -8.32
C ALA A 60 7.62 6.21 -7.15
N ALA A 61 7.45 6.90 -6.02
CA ALA A 61 8.18 6.65 -4.79
C ALA A 61 7.21 6.50 -3.61
N LEU A 62 7.54 5.61 -2.68
CA LEU A 62 6.79 5.47 -1.44
C LEU A 62 7.02 6.71 -0.57
N GLU A 63 5.94 7.44 -0.32
CA GLU A 63 5.92 8.54 0.64
C GLU A 63 5.64 7.96 2.03
N LEU A 64 6.68 7.45 2.69
CA LEU A 64 6.53 6.77 3.97
C LEU A 64 6.13 7.74 5.08
N PRO A 65 5.15 7.38 5.94
CA PRO A 65 4.82 8.17 7.10
C PRO A 65 5.99 8.28 8.07
N VAL A 66 6.17 9.44 8.70
CA VAL A 66 7.22 9.67 9.71
C VAL A 66 6.84 9.00 11.04
N ASN A 67 5.55 8.88 11.32
CA ASN A 67 5.04 8.26 12.54
C ASN A 67 5.01 6.73 12.41
N VAL A 68 5.48 6.03 13.46
CA VAL A 68 5.49 4.58 13.58
C VAL A 68 4.07 4.00 13.53
N ASP A 69 3.10 4.63 14.19
CA ASP A 69 1.71 4.13 14.20
C ASP A 69 1.12 4.17 12.78
N GLU A 70 1.42 5.22 12.02
CA GLU A 70 0.95 5.38 10.64
C GLU A 70 1.66 4.43 9.67
N ARG A 71 2.94 4.13 9.92
CA ARG A 71 3.66 3.06 9.20
C ARG A 71 3.04 1.71 9.48
N ASN A 72 2.63 1.44 10.72
CA ASN A 72 1.97 0.20 11.09
C ASN A 72 0.58 0.10 10.42
N GLU A 73 -0.21 1.17 10.41
CA GLU A 73 -1.49 1.24 9.68
C GLU A 73 -1.29 0.95 8.18
N LEU A 74 -0.31 1.61 7.55
CA LEU A 74 0.01 1.40 6.14
C LEU A 74 0.47 -0.05 5.88
N MET A 75 1.26 -0.62 6.78
CA MET A 75 1.73 -2.01 6.67
C MET A 75 0.58 -3.00 6.80
N GLN A 76 -0.34 -2.80 7.74
CA GLN A 76 -1.53 -3.66 7.89
C GLN A 76 -2.43 -3.59 6.66
N ASP A 77 -2.58 -2.41 6.05
CA ASP A 77 -3.35 -2.27 4.82
C ASP A 77 -2.70 -2.96 3.63
N LEU A 78 -1.37 -2.90 3.55
CA LEU A 78 -0.60 -3.71 2.60
C LEU A 78 -0.79 -5.21 2.86
N ILE A 79 -0.87 -5.64 4.13
CA ILE A 79 -1.02 -7.07 4.48
C ILE A 79 -2.40 -7.54 4.04
N ARG A 80 -3.44 -6.77 4.33
CA ARG A 80 -4.80 -7.05 3.85
C ARG A 80 -4.88 -7.10 2.33
N MET A 81 -4.19 -6.19 1.65
CA MET A 81 -4.13 -6.16 0.19
C MET A 81 -3.54 -7.44 -0.38
N MET A 82 -2.41 -7.90 0.14
CA MET A 82 -1.75 -9.09 -0.43
C MET A 82 -2.22 -10.42 0.17
N ALA A 83 -3.16 -10.40 1.12
CA ALA A 83 -3.70 -11.60 1.76
C ALA A 83 -5.22 -11.74 1.58
N ALA A 84 -5.83 -11.01 0.65
CA ALA A 84 -7.26 -11.07 0.38
C ALA A 84 -7.77 -12.48 0.00
N ASP A 85 -6.87 -13.41 -0.33
CA ASP A 85 -7.08 -14.82 -0.69
C ASP A 85 -7.05 -15.74 0.55
N GLY A 86 -6.59 -15.21 1.68
CA GLY A 86 -6.15 -15.98 2.84
C GLY A 86 -4.77 -16.63 2.69
N HIS A 87 -4.04 -16.38 1.59
CA HIS A 87 -2.69 -16.92 1.35
C HIS A 87 -1.79 -15.84 0.74
N LEU A 88 -0.61 -15.65 1.33
CA LEU A 88 0.50 -14.88 0.76
C LEU A 88 1.38 -15.82 -0.08
N ASP A 89 1.36 -15.66 -1.40
CA ASP A 89 2.25 -16.35 -2.34
C ASP A 89 3.69 -15.79 -2.28
N GLU A 90 4.66 -16.52 -2.81
CA GLU A 90 6.09 -16.20 -2.77
C GLU A 90 6.45 -14.89 -3.53
N SER A 91 5.63 -14.49 -4.50
CA SER A 91 5.68 -13.19 -5.18
C SER A 91 5.28 -12.06 -4.23
N GLU A 92 4.19 -12.25 -3.50
CA GLU A 92 3.62 -11.28 -2.56
C GLU A 92 4.52 -11.12 -1.33
N LYS A 93 5.11 -12.22 -0.82
CA LYS A 93 6.12 -12.18 0.27
C LYS A 93 7.34 -11.33 -0.07
N ARG A 94 7.74 -11.29 -1.34
CA ARG A 94 8.88 -10.47 -1.79
C ARG A 94 8.53 -8.98 -1.81
N LEU A 95 7.35 -8.64 -2.30
CA LEU A 95 6.78 -7.29 -2.22
C LEU A 95 6.69 -6.84 -0.75
N PHE A 96 6.28 -7.77 0.12
CA PHE A 96 6.18 -7.60 1.56
C PHE A 96 7.51 -7.30 2.24
N ALA A 97 8.53 -8.12 1.96
CA ALA A 97 9.86 -7.94 2.51
C ALA A 97 10.46 -6.60 2.06
N LEU A 98 10.23 -6.19 0.80
CA LEU A 98 10.68 -4.90 0.30
C LEU A 98 9.99 -3.74 1.02
N ALA A 99 8.68 -3.83 1.26
CA ALA A 99 7.93 -2.84 2.03
C ALA A 99 8.47 -2.71 3.46
N ALA A 100 8.67 -3.84 4.15
CA ALA A 100 9.17 -3.86 5.52
C ALA A 100 10.57 -3.27 5.64
N VAL A 101 11.47 -3.61 4.71
CA VAL A 101 12.82 -3.02 4.62
C VAL A 101 12.73 -1.51 4.40
N LYS A 102 11.87 -1.05 3.47
CA LYS A 102 11.71 0.39 3.21
C LYS A 102 11.11 1.13 4.41
N MET A 103 10.23 0.48 5.18
CA MET A 103 9.62 1.05 6.39
C MET A 103 10.47 0.88 7.65
N ASN A 104 11.68 0.31 7.53
CA ASN A 104 12.56 0.02 8.65
C ASN A 104 11.86 -0.79 9.77
N ILE A 105 11.00 -1.73 9.35
CA ILE A 105 10.29 -2.68 10.20
C ILE A 105 11.10 -3.98 10.21
N SER A 106 11.39 -4.50 11.40
CA SER A 106 12.10 -5.76 11.53
C SER A 106 11.23 -6.95 11.11
N THR A 107 11.84 -8.07 10.75
CA THR A 107 11.12 -9.30 10.41
C THR A 107 10.20 -9.76 11.54
N ALA A 108 10.61 -9.60 12.79
CA ALA A 108 9.81 -9.97 13.95
C ALA A 108 8.57 -9.07 14.14
N GLU A 109 8.72 -7.75 13.95
CA GLU A 109 7.58 -6.82 13.97
C GLU A 109 6.64 -7.08 12.79
N LEU A 110 7.19 -7.45 11.64
CA LEU A 110 6.41 -7.81 10.46
C LEU A 110 5.56 -9.07 10.71
N GLU A 111 6.14 -10.14 11.26
CA GLU A 111 5.41 -11.36 11.60
C GLU A 111 4.25 -11.07 12.57
N GLN A 112 4.49 -10.22 13.58
CA GLN A 112 3.43 -9.79 14.51
C GLN A 112 2.31 -9.02 13.80
N LEU A 113 2.63 -8.15 12.85
CA LEU A 113 1.63 -7.42 12.08
C LEU A 113 0.83 -8.34 11.16
N ILE A 114 1.46 -9.36 10.57
CA ILE A 114 0.79 -10.38 9.75
C ILE A 114 -0.20 -11.15 10.61
N ASP A 115 0.25 -11.69 11.75
CA ASP A 115 -0.60 -12.44 12.68
C ASP A 115 -1.77 -11.58 13.20
N ALA A 116 -1.51 -10.31 13.54
CA ALA A 116 -2.55 -9.39 14.02
C ALA A 116 -3.58 -9.01 12.94
N THR A 117 -3.23 -9.14 11.66
CA THR A 117 -4.09 -8.74 10.53
C THR A 117 -4.88 -9.91 9.96
N LEU A 118 -4.33 -11.13 10.02
CA LEU A 118 -4.92 -12.36 9.47
C LEU A 118 -5.61 -13.25 10.52
N SER A 119 -5.62 -12.82 11.79
CA SER A 119 -6.37 -13.47 12.88
C SER A 119 -7.83 -13.05 12.94
#